data_AF-A0A388QK32-F1
#
_entry.id   AF-A0A388QK32-F1
#
_cell.length_a   1.000
_cell.length_b   1.000
_cell.length_c   1.000
_cell.angle_alpha   90.00
_cell.angle_beta   90.00
_cell.angle_gamma   90.00
#
_symmetry.space_group_name_H-M   'P 1'
#
loop_
_entity.id
_entity.type
_entity.pdbx_description
1 polymer ?
#
loop_
_entity_poly.entity_id
_entity_poly.type
_entity_poly.pdbx_seq_one_letter_code
_entity_poly.pdbx_strand_id
1 'polypeptide(L)'
;MTKAYVLINCDLGSEKTVISSLKTVDNVTEVHGTLGLYDIIAKVESDSEEKIQKTVTNVIRKMPKIHSTVTLTRAESEELFRTSERLIGAMLGKNNIQAYVVIHSDKGEEYNILKNLSHIPEVKEADVVFGYYDIICKIETSEYKTLENIITKAIRKLPHVRTTMTLNVIIEQES
;
A
#
# COMPACT_ATOMS: atom_id res chain seq x y z
N MET A 1 7.99 -14.18 -4.11
CA MET A 1 8.37 -12.90 -4.75
C MET A 1 8.61 -11.89 -3.64
N THR A 2 9.68 -11.11 -3.72
CA THR A 2 9.95 -10.03 -2.76
C THR A 2 9.07 -8.84 -3.12
N LYS A 3 8.65 -8.05 -2.12
CA LYS A 3 7.71 -6.94 -2.30
C LYS A 3 8.11 -5.77 -1.40
N ALA A 4 7.97 -4.55 -1.90
CA ALA A 4 8.07 -3.35 -1.09
C ALA A 4 7.06 -2.29 -1.54
N TYR A 5 6.68 -1.43 -0.60
CA TYR A 5 5.85 -0.26 -0.85
C TYR A 5 6.69 0.99 -0.63
N VAL A 6 6.70 1.89 -1.61
CA VAL A 6 7.44 3.14 -1.56
C VAL A 6 6.43 4.27 -1.44
N LEU A 7 6.44 4.94 -0.29
CA LEU A 7 5.65 6.15 -0.04
C LEU A 7 6.49 7.34 -0.48
N ILE A 8 5.95 8.20 -1.32
CA ILE A 8 6.72 9.21 -2.06
C ILE A 8 6.08 10.58 -1.84
N ASN A 9 6.92 11.58 -1.57
CA ASN A 9 6.55 12.98 -1.69
C ASN A 9 7.22 13.60 -2.91
N CYS A 10 6.48 14.43 -3.65
CA CYS A 10 6.99 15.12 -4.82
C CYS A 10 6.65 16.61 -4.83
N ASP A 11 7.19 17.34 -5.80
CA ASP A 11 6.84 18.73 -6.01
C ASP A 11 5.34 18.87 -6.29
N LEU A 12 4.69 19.85 -5.68
CA LEU A 12 3.27 20.14 -5.85
C LEU A 12 2.89 20.23 -7.33
N GLY A 13 1.84 19.51 -7.73
CA GLY A 13 1.33 19.51 -9.10
C GLY A 13 2.13 18.62 -10.07
N SER A 14 3.13 17.88 -9.58
CA SER A 14 3.95 16.97 -10.39
C SER A 14 3.56 15.51 -10.25
N GLU A 15 2.53 15.20 -9.46
CA GLU A 15 2.10 13.85 -9.10
C GLU A 15 1.85 13.01 -10.35
N LYS A 16 1.06 13.52 -11.32
CA LYS A 16 0.76 12.81 -12.58
C LYS A 16 2.02 12.47 -13.40
N THR A 17 3.00 13.38 -13.42
CA THR A 17 4.26 13.17 -14.16
C THR A 17 5.11 12.11 -13.49
N VAL A 18 5.22 12.17 -12.16
CA VAL A 18 5.96 11.18 -11.36
C VAL A 18 5.30 9.81 -11.47
N ILE A 19 3.96 9.73 -11.33
CA ILE A 19 3.20 8.49 -11.52
C ILE A 19 3.46 7.89 -12.91
N SER A 20 3.37 8.70 -13.97
CA SER A 20 3.62 8.23 -15.34
C SER A 20 5.03 7.69 -15.50
N SER A 21 6.02 8.34 -14.88
CA SER A 21 7.41 7.89 -14.92
C SER A 21 7.60 6.59 -14.14
N LEU A 22 7.02 6.47 -12.93
CA LEU A 22 7.06 5.25 -12.12
C LEU A 22 6.44 4.05 -12.84
N LYS A 23 5.36 4.24 -13.60
CA LYS A 23 4.73 3.19 -14.42
C LYS A 23 5.65 2.62 -15.51
N THR A 24 6.71 3.34 -15.89
CA THR A 24 7.71 2.86 -16.88
C THR A 24 8.88 2.12 -16.24
N VAL A 25 8.98 2.10 -14.91
CA VAL A 25 10.10 1.48 -14.20
C VAL A 25 9.85 -0.02 -14.06
N ASP A 26 10.80 -0.82 -14.52
CA ASP A 26 10.79 -2.26 -14.33
C ASP A 26 10.61 -2.63 -12.85
N ASN A 27 9.76 -3.63 -12.61
CA ASN A 27 9.39 -4.16 -11.28
C ASN A 27 8.43 -3.27 -10.47
N VAL A 28 8.03 -2.08 -10.95
CA VAL A 28 6.92 -1.33 -10.35
C VAL A 28 5.60 -1.92 -10.86
N THR A 29 4.85 -2.59 -9.98
CA THR A 29 3.63 -3.32 -10.36
C THR A 29 2.35 -2.54 -10.10
N GLU A 30 2.41 -1.48 -9.28
CA GLU A 30 1.27 -0.66 -8.92
C GLU A 30 1.72 0.74 -8.52
N VAL A 31 1.01 1.78 -8.94
CA VAL A 31 1.32 3.18 -8.60
C VAL A 31 0.03 3.99 -8.51
N HIS A 32 -0.14 4.70 -7.39
CA HIS A 32 -1.30 5.53 -7.14
C HIS A 32 -0.89 6.88 -6.56
N GLY A 33 -1.55 7.94 -7.02
CA GLY A 33 -1.58 9.20 -6.28
C GLY A 33 -2.46 9.05 -5.05
N THR A 34 -2.10 9.74 -3.96
CA THR A 34 -2.77 9.59 -2.67
C THR A 34 -3.06 10.92 -2.00
N LEU A 35 -4.16 10.95 -1.25
CA LEU A 35 -4.46 12.04 -0.32
C LEU A 35 -3.91 11.68 1.06
N GLY A 36 -3.01 12.49 1.61
CA GLY A 36 -2.46 12.31 2.95
C GLY A 36 -1.09 12.95 3.13
N LEU A 37 -0.27 12.35 3.99
CA LEU A 37 1.11 12.79 4.25
C LEU A 37 2.08 12.47 3.10
N TYR A 38 1.70 11.53 2.25
CA TYR A 38 2.46 11.14 1.05
C TYR A 38 1.59 11.38 -0.17
N ASP A 39 2.25 11.81 -1.25
CA ASP A 39 1.57 12.21 -2.49
C ASP A 39 1.34 11.01 -3.39
N ILE A 40 2.22 10.00 -3.32
CA ILE A 40 2.18 8.80 -4.16
C ILE A 40 2.55 7.56 -3.32
N ILE A 41 1.93 6.42 -3.63
CA ILE A 41 2.39 5.09 -3.23
C ILE A 41 2.73 4.27 -4.48
N ALA A 42 3.88 3.59 -4.46
CA ALA A 42 4.28 2.65 -5.49
C ALA A 42 4.59 1.27 -4.89
N LYS A 43 4.07 0.20 -5.49
CA LYS A 43 4.40 -1.18 -5.15
C LYS A 43 5.49 -1.69 -6.10
N VAL A 44 6.54 -2.27 -5.53
CA VAL A 44 7.68 -2.84 -6.26
C VAL A 44 7.76 -4.32 -5.93
N GLU A 45 7.76 -5.17 -6.94
CA GLU A 45 7.83 -6.63 -6.80
C GLU A 45 8.94 -7.20 -7.67
N SER A 46 9.82 -8.00 -7.08
CA SER A 46 10.95 -8.62 -7.78
C SER A 46 11.20 -10.03 -7.28
N ASP A 47 12.11 -10.74 -7.93
CA ASP A 47 12.69 -12.01 -7.50
C ASP A 47 13.72 -11.89 -6.36
N SER A 48 14.25 -10.70 -6.04
CA SER A 48 15.20 -10.51 -4.93
C SER A 48 15.08 -9.15 -4.24
N GLU A 49 15.47 -9.08 -2.96
CA GLU A 49 15.51 -7.82 -2.20
C GLU A 49 16.56 -6.85 -2.77
N GLU A 50 17.68 -7.37 -3.27
CA GLU A 50 18.74 -6.56 -3.89
C GLU A 50 18.21 -5.78 -5.11
N LYS A 51 17.36 -6.41 -5.94
CA LYS A 51 16.74 -5.74 -7.08
C LYS A 51 15.75 -4.66 -6.65
N ILE A 52 14.93 -4.93 -5.63
CA ILE A 52 14.07 -3.90 -5.03
C ILE A 52 14.92 -2.73 -4.53
N GLN A 53 15.98 -3.00 -3.77
CA GLN A 53 16.86 -1.96 -3.24
C GLN A 53 17.48 -1.11 -4.36
N LYS A 54 17.94 -1.74 -5.45
CA LYS A 54 18.47 -1.06 -6.63
C LYS A 54 17.41 -0.22 -7.32
N THR A 55 16.21 -0.75 -7.56
CA THR A 55 15.10 0.02 -8.15
C THR A 55 14.76 1.24 -7.30
N VAL A 56 14.61 1.07 -5.98
CA VAL A 56 14.28 2.18 -5.09
C VAL A 56 15.42 3.21 -5.04
N THR A 57 16.66 2.79 -4.82
CA THR A 57 17.77 3.70 -4.54
C THR A 57 18.33 4.37 -5.78
N ASN A 58 18.41 3.64 -6.90
CA ASN A 58 19.06 4.13 -8.11
C ASN A 58 18.08 4.68 -9.15
N VAL A 59 16.80 4.29 -9.09
CA VAL A 59 15.79 4.74 -10.05
C VAL A 59 14.81 5.67 -9.37
N ILE A 60 14.02 5.17 -8.42
CA ILE A 60 12.91 5.94 -7.81
C ILE A 60 13.45 7.18 -7.08
N ARG A 61 14.38 7.03 -6.13
CA ARG A 61 14.91 8.16 -5.33
C ARG A 61 15.68 9.21 -6.14
N LYS A 62 16.10 8.88 -7.36
CA LYS A 62 16.82 9.81 -8.26
C LYS A 62 15.90 10.44 -9.30
N MET A 63 14.62 10.05 -9.34
CA MET A 63 13.66 10.58 -10.29
C MET A 63 13.45 12.08 -10.01
N PRO A 64 13.45 12.93 -11.06
CA PRO A 64 13.19 14.36 -10.88
C PRO A 64 11.87 14.60 -10.16
N LYS A 65 11.84 15.67 -9.35
CA LYS A 65 10.66 16.12 -8.59
C LYS A 65 10.24 15.23 -7.43
N ILE A 66 10.91 14.09 -7.19
CA ILE A 66 10.76 13.36 -5.93
C ILE A 66 11.61 14.05 -4.87
N HIS A 67 10.98 14.45 -3.77
CA HIS A 67 11.63 15.11 -2.65
C HIS A 67 12.10 14.10 -1.59
N SER A 68 11.23 13.15 -1.25
CA SER A 68 11.51 12.16 -0.22
C SER A 68 10.77 10.86 -0.45
N THR A 69 11.32 9.77 0.07
CA THR A 69 10.69 8.45 0.02
C THR A 69 10.80 7.74 1.37
N VAL A 70 9.77 7.01 1.76
CA VAL A 70 9.82 5.96 2.79
C VAL A 70 9.60 4.61 2.10
N THR A 71 10.38 3.60 2.48
CA THR A 71 10.28 2.25 1.90
C THR A 71 9.87 1.27 2.97
N LEU A 72 8.79 0.54 2.72
CA LEU A 72 8.24 -0.50 3.58
C LEU A 72 8.46 -1.84 2.88
N THR A 73 9.49 -2.58 3.29
CA THR A 73 9.82 -3.87 2.70
C THR A 73 9.01 -4.96 3.39
N ARG A 74 8.30 -5.79 2.62
CA ARG A 74 7.54 -6.91 3.17
C ARG A 74 8.46 -7.87 3.92
N ALA A 75 8.14 -8.16 5.18
CA ALA A 75 8.75 -9.25 5.92
C ALA A 75 8.19 -10.59 5.42
N GLU A 76 9.07 -11.58 5.23
CA GLU A 76 8.64 -12.92 4.86
C GLU A 76 7.67 -13.48 5.92
N SER A 77 6.45 -13.77 5.49
CA SER A 77 5.36 -14.27 6.33
C SER A 77 4.43 -15.17 5.50
N GLU A 78 3.61 -15.96 6.19
CA GLU A 78 2.58 -16.79 5.56
C GLU A 78 1.61 -15.92 4.74
N GLU A 79 1.34 -16.33 3.50
CA GLU A 79 0.36 -15.66 2.65
C GLU A 79 -1.07 -15.96 3.13
N LEU A 80 -1.61 -15.05 3.95
CA LEU A 80 -3.01 -15.13 4.41
C LEU A 80 -4.01 -14.59 3.39
N PHE A 81 -3.55 -13.77 2.44
CA PHE A 81 -4.38 -13.16 1.40
C PHE A 81 -4.10 -13.83 0.06
N ARG A 82 -4.94 -14.79 -0.34
CA ARG A 82 -4.78 -15.60 -1.56
C ARG A 82 -5.53 -15.03 -2.77
N THR A 83 -5.04 -15.38 -3.96
CA THR A 83 -5.53 -14.93 -5.28
C THR A 83 -7.03 -15.12 -5.54
N SER A 84 -7.69 -16.08 -4.86
CA SER A 84 -9.11 -16.37 -5.05
C SER A 84 -10.05 -15.21 -4.69
N GLU A 85 -9.66 -14.34 -3.76
CA GLU A 85 -10.47 -13.18 -3.35
C GLU A 85 -10.37 -12.00 -4.34
N ARG A 86 -9.26 -11.90 -5.07
CA ARG A 86 -9.08 -10.92 -6.16
C ARG A 86 -10.04 -11.20 -7.32
N LEU A 87 -10.36 -12.47 -7.61
CA LEU A 87 -11.23 -12.85 -8.72
C LEU A 87 -12.68 -12.37 -8.50
N ILE A 88 -13.18 -12.44 -7.27
CA ILE A 88 -14.55 -12.03 -6.92
C ILE A 88 -14.71 -10.50 -7.08
N GLY A 89 -13.70 -9.73 -6.65
CA GLY A 89 -13.69 -8.26 -6.81
C GLY A 89 -13.67 -7.81 -8.28
N ALA A 90 -12.91 -8.52 -9.12
CA ALA A 90 -12.85 -8.26 -10.56
C ALA A 90 -14.17 -8.58 -11.28
N MET A 91 -14.91 -9.60 -10.84
CA MET A 91 -16.20 -10.00 -11.44
C MET A 91 -17.37 -9.07 -11.07
N LEU A 92 -17.28 -8.32 -9.97
CA LEU A 92 -18.37 -7.46 -9.47
C LEU A 92 -18.31 -6.00 -9.97
N GLY A 93 -17.31 -5.64 -10.78
CA GLY A 93 -17.33 -4.46 -11.65
C GLY A 93 -17.46 -3.08 -10.98
N LYS A 94 -17.17 -2.93 -9.68
CA LYS A 94 -17.41 -1.67 -8.96
C LYS A 94 -16.38 -1.28 -7.89
N ASN A 95 -15.26 -1.98 -7.74
CA ASN A 95 -14.29 -1.66 -6.68
C ASN A 95 -13.25 -0.64 -7.15
N ASN A 96 -13.67 0.61 -7.36
CA ASN A 96 -12.79 1.68 -7.80
C ASN A 96 -12.22 2.49 -6.61
N ILE A 97 -12.81 2.38 -5.42
CA ILE A 97 -12.38 3.17 -4.26
C ILE A 97 -11.38 2.36 -3.46
N GLN A 98 -10.15 2.87 -3.37
CA GLN A 98 -9.03 2.18 -2.75
C GLN A 98 -8.34 3.05 -1.70
N ALA A 99 -7.78 2.40 -0.68
CA ALA A 99 -6.86 3.04 0.23
C ALA A 99 -5.81 2.06 0.74
N TYR A 100 -4.64 2.58 1.05
CA TYR A 100 -3.64 1.86 1.84
C TYR A 100 -3.70 2.38 3.28
N VAL A 101 -3.63 1.47 4.23
CA VAL A 101 -3.53 1.79 5.64
C VAL A 101 -2.24 1.20 6.17
N VAL A 102 -1.36 2.06 6.67
CA VAL A 102 -0.16 1.63 7.41
C VAL A 102 -0.44 1.71 8.91
N ILE A 103 0.05 0.74 9.64
CA ILE A 103 -0.34 0.46 11.02
C ILE A 103 0.92 0.35 11.87
N HIS A 104 0.90 1.01 13.02
CA HIS A 104 1.80 0.69 14.13
C HIS A 104 1.09 -0.24 15.12
N SER A 105 1.75 -1.30 15.54
CA SER A 105 1.22 -2.30 16.44
C SER A 105 1.92 -2.32 17.80
N ASP A 106 1.32 -3.04 18.75
CA ASP A 106 2.10 -3.58 19.86
C ASP A 106 3.18 -4.54 19.34
N LYS A 107 4.34 -4.56 20.01
CA LYS A 107 5.48 -5.37 19.61
C LYS A 107 5.13 -6.85 19.66
N GLY A 108 5.34 -7.57 18.55
CA GLY A 108 5.10 -9.01 18.46
C GLY A 108 3.65 -9.39 18.13
N GLU A 109 2.78 -8.41 17.91
CA GLU A 109 1.36 -8.62 17.60
C GLU A 109 1.04 -8.47 16.10
N GLU A 110 2.07 -8.32 15.26
CA GLU A 110 1.93 -8.02 13.84
C GLU A 110 1.13 -9.11 13.12
N TYR A 111 1.42 -10.37 13.42
CA TYR A 111 0.72 -11.53 12.85
C TYR A 111 -0.74 -11.64 13.32
N ASN A 112 -1.04 -11.30 14.57
CA ASN A 112 -2.42 -11.33 15.08
C ASN A 112 -3.29 -10.29 14.39
N ILE A 113 -2.74 -9.10 14.14
CA ILE A 113 -3.42 -8.08 13.34
C ILE A 113 -3.57 -8.54 11.90
N LEU A 114 -2.52 -9.09 11.28
CA LEU A 114 -2.58 -9.62 9.91
C LEU A 114 -3.68 -10.68 9.75
N LYS A 115 -3.79 -11.60 10.72
CA LYS A 115 -4.86 -12.60 10.77
C LYS A 115 -6.23 -11.97 10.94
N ASN A 116 -6.39 -10.96 11.79
CA ASN A 116 -7.69 -10.28 11.90
C ASN A 116 -8.07 -9.54 10.60
N LEU A 117 -7.11 -8.91 9.94
CA LEU A 117 -7.31 -8.24 8.65
C LEU A 117 -7.77 -9.24 7.57
N SER A 118 -7.30 -10.49 7.58
CA SER A 118 -7.70 -11.50 6.59
C SER A 118 -9.15 -11.96 6.72
N HIS A 119 -9.85 -11.58 7.80
CA HIS A 119 -11.28 -11.83 7.97
C HIS A 119 -12.15 -10.64 7.51
N ILE A 120 -11.54 -9.53 7.04
CA ILE A 120 -12.24 -8.37 6.51
C ILE A 120 -12.28 -8.48 4.99
N PRO A 121 -13.45 -8.76 4.37
CA PRO A 121 -13.53 -9.07 2.93
C PRO A 121 -12.98 -7.97 2.01
N GLU A 122 -13.06 -6.71 2.43
CA GLU A 122 -12.59 -5.56 1.66
C GLU A 122 -11.08 -5.35 1.74
N VAL A 123 -10.39 -5.97 2.69
CA VAL A 123 -8.91 -5.98 2.74
C VAL A 123 -8.41 -7.00 1.72
N LYS A 124 -7.81 -6.51 0.63
CA LYS A 124 -7.39 -7.36 -0.51
C LYS A 124 -5.95 -7.81 -0.43
N GLU A 125 -5.15 -7.09 0.34
CA GLU A 125 -3.73 -7.35 0.51
C GLU A 125 -3.34 -6.81 1.88
N ALA A 126 -2.52 -7.55 2.63
CA ALA A 126 -1.86 -7.01 3.79
C ALA A 126 -0.53 -7.73 4.00
N ASP A 127 0.45 -6.98 4.48
CA ASP A 127 1.82 -7.44 4.64
C ASP A 127 2.38 -6.87 5.96
N VAL A 128 3.06 -7.71 6.73
CA VAL A 128 4.00 -7.24 7.76
C VAL A 128 5.17 -6.60 7.04
N VAL A 129 5.63 -5.44 7.48
CA VAL A 129 6.70 -4.68 6.83
C VAL A 129 7.79 -4.29 7.81
N PHE A 130 9.00 -4.13 7.28
CA PHE A 130 10.10 -3.52 8.00
C PHE A 130 10.16 -2.03 7.73
N GLY A 131 10.46 -1.25 8.77
CA GLY A 131 10.69 0.19 8.68
C GLY A 131 10.10 0.93 9.86
N TYR A 132 9.55 2.11 9.58
CA TYR A 132 8.90 2.95 10.59
C TYR A 132 7.53 2.42 11.03
N TYR A 133 6.87 1.63 10.17
CA TYR A 133 5.57 1.00 10.40
C TYR A 133 5.73 -0.52 10.47
N ASP A 134 4.71 -1.20 11.00
CA ASP A 134 4.77 -2.63 11.27
C ASP A 134 3.94 -3.44 10.25
N ILE A 135 2.81 -2.90 9.79
CA ILE A 135 1.91 -3.54 8.82
C ILE A 135 1.43 -2.51 7.80
N ILE A 136 1.22 -2.94 6.56
CA ILE A 136 0.45 -2.23 5.54
C ILE A 136 -0.67 -3.11 5.02
N CYS A 137 -1.84 -2.54 4.78
CA CYS A 137 -2.93 -3.23 4.08
C CYS A 137 -3.57 -2.36 2.99
N LYS A 138 -4.00 -3.01 1.91
CA LYS A 138 -4.78 -2.42 0.82
C LYS A 138 -6.25 -2.81 0.99
N ILE A 139 -7.11 -1.80 0.94
CA ILE A 139 -8.56 -1.94 1.01
C ILE A 139 -9.15 -1.56 -0.34
N GLU A 140 -10.08 -2.35 -0.85
CA GLU A 140 -10.83 -2.04 -2.07
C GLU A 140 -12.34 -2.16 -1.81
N THR A 141 -13.07 -1.10 -2.17
CA THR A 141 -14.52 -0.99 -1.96
C THR A 141 -15.20 -0.32 -3.15
N SER A 142 -16.53 -0.38 -3.17
CA SER A 142 -17.37 0.36 -4.13
C SER A 142 -17.91 1.70 -3.59
N GLU A 143 -17.74 1.99 -2.30
CA GLU A 143 -18.35 3.15 -1.64
C GLU A 143 -17.43 3.77 -0.58
N TYR A 144 -17.26 5.11 -0.61
CA TYR A 144 -16.44 5.83 0.38
C TYR A 144 -16.92 5.62 1.81
N LYS A 145 -18.23 5.50 2.04
CA LYS A 145 -18.76 5.28 3.38
C LYS A 145 -18.37 3.91 3.94
N THR A 146 -18.33 2.91 3.08
CA THR A 146 -17.87 1.55 3.42
C THR A 146 -16.38 1.59 3.75
N LEU A 147 -15.56 2.22 2.90
CA LEU A 147 -14.13 2.43 3.17
C LEU A 147 -13.90 3.12 4.53
N GLU A 148 -14.60 4.23 4.80
CA GLU A 148 -14.52 4.98 6.06
C GLU A 148 -14.87 4.09 7.26
N ASN A 149 -15.96 3.32 7.17
CA ASN A 149 -16.40 2.42 8.25
C ASN A 149 -15.37 1.31 8.50
N ILE A 150 -14.82 0.68 7.45
CA ILE A 150 -13.80 -0.36 7.59
C ILE A 150 -12.58 0.20 8.33
N ILE A 151 -12.09 1.36 7.92
CA ILE A 151 -10.91 1.98 8.55
C ILE A 151 -11.21 2.37 9.99
N THR A 152 -12.30 3.09 10.24
CA THR A 152 -12.56 3.74 11.55
C THR A 152 -13.18 2.82 12.58
N LYS A 153 -13.98 1.83 12.17
CA LYS A 153 -14.75 0.95 13.05
C LYS A 153 -14.24 -0.48 13.10
N ALA A 154 -13.58 -0.97 12.03
CA ALA A 154 -12.95 -2.28 12.04
C ALA A 154 -11.45 -2.17 12.33
N ILE A 155 -10.65 -1.67 11.40
CA ILE A 155 -9.17 -1.70 11.46
C ILE A 155 -8.64 -0.96 12.70
N ARG A 156 -9.03 0.30 12.92
CA ARG A 156 -8.58 1.10 14.08
C ARG A 156 -9.07 0.59 15.43
N LYS A 157 -9.97 -0.39 15.44
CA LYS A 157 -10.52 -1.02 16.65
C LYS A 157 -10.00 -2.43 16.86
N LEU A 158 -9.20 -2.96 15.93
CA LEU A 158 -8.56 -4.25 16.13
C LEU A 158 -7.66 -4.20 17.38
N PRO A 159 -7.64 -5.29 18.18
CA PRO A 159 -6.66 -5.42 19.26
C PRO A 159 -5.24 -5.19 18.73
N HIS A 160 -4.40 -4.60 19.57
CA HIS A 160 -2.98 -4.35 19.29
C HIS A 160 -2.66 -3.29 18.23
N VAL A 161 -3.66 -2.70 17.59
CA VAL A 161 -3.46 -1.52 16.74
C VAL A 161 -3.26 -0.28 17.62
N ARG A 162 -2.09 0.35 17.52
CA ARG A 162 -1.76 1.58 18.26
C ARG A 162 -2.18 2.83 17.53
N THR A 163 -1.72 2.94 16.28
CA THR A 163 -2.02 4.08 15.41
C THR A 163 -2.07 3.62 13.97
N THR A 164 -2.76 4.39 13.13
CA THR A 164 -2.86 4.13 11.68
C THR A 164 -2.69 5.41 10.91
N MET A 165 -2.06 5.35 9.74
CA MET A 165 -2.15 6.40 8.72
C MET A 165 -2.85 5.82 7.48
N THR A 166 -3.71 6.63 6.86
CA THR A 166 -4.47 6.26 5.67
C THR A 166 -3.98 7.05 4.47
N LEU A 167 -3.77 6.36 3.36
CA LEU A 167 -3.44 6.89 2.04
C LEU A 167 -4.61 6.56 1.11
N ASN A 168 -5.54 7.52 0.96
CA ASN A 168 -6.69 7.33 0.06
C ASN A 168 -6.24 7.52 -1.39
N VAL A 169 -6.52 6.57 -2.28
CA VAL A 169 -6.13 6.64 -3.68
C VAL A 169 -6.94 7.70 -4.43
N ILE A 170 -6.26 8.51 -5.25
CA ILE A 170 -6.84 9.53 -6.13
C ILE A 170 -6.82 8.99 -7.57
N ILE A 171 -7.95 8.45 -8.01
CA ILE A 171 -8.09 7.75 -9.31
C ILE A 171 -7.83 8.71 -10.47
N GLU A 172 -8.18 9.99 -10.31
CA GLU A 172 -8.02 11.04 -11.33
C GLU A 172 -6.55 11.36 -11.66
N GLN A 173 -5.61 10.88 -10.86
CA GLN A 173 -4.16 11.01 -11.09
C GLN A 173 -3.56 9.78 -11.81
N GLU A 174 -4.36 8.74 -12.06
CA GLU A 174 -3.90 7.55 -12.78
C GLU A 174 -3.97 7.67 -14.30
N SER A 175 -4.66 8.70 -14.81
CA SER A 175 -4.85 9.04 -16.24
C SER A 175 -3.64 9.74 -16.86
#